data_AF-A0A8H6Z188-F1
#
_entry.id   AF-A0A8H6Z188-F1
#
_cell.length_a   1.000
_cell.length_b   1.000
_cell.length_c   1.000
_cell.angle_alpha   90.00
_cell.angle_beta   90.00
_cell.angle_gamma   90.00
#
_symmetry.space_group_name_H-M   'P 1'
#
loop_
_entity.id
_entity.type
_entity.pdbx_description
1 polymer ?
#
loop_
_entity_poly.entity_id
_entity_poly.type
_entity_poly.pdbx_seq_one_letter_code
_entity_poly.pdbx_strand_id
1 'polypeptide(L)'
;MVELLEPMYSGIRADHLLFGSKSLGHETINFMIKETFLVRVFRCLCLLAYNFRRDSLQEFVWQSITSLHRDANRRFTSMCSRYVNARTWGGLVVVVRDSAGGSAHDEMVQVLHISRPRPIAVNGVRQIIYEKFVDIPPTTRRPYGSRTPWVSSSPRCSRTAQAANPVPALQAETTEAADAPDNNDGAEADERLPEPEDAPIDLPSIAEPAPRSEKELDAAAKIRKIILWALHRVKERKRASGKSALMPGLLELFAECRVQALAMDRAHRLYRVYFLGPLPHLLLCLDIAHTRAQKKTKEIQSELRSAEHKALETLDEQLTDVRRILKQVINIQKALKPAAEIHARRDLIGLKELAKQAVTLLKTLPFGTPPGFVEHLNIAYKGILQPWRTVTRRVVPKPTLNTDEEMY
;
A
#
# COMPACT_ATOMS: atom_id res chain seq x y z
N MET A 1 19.06 -6.21 2.70
CA MET A 1 18.50 -5.92 4.05
C MET A 1 19.59 -6.07 5.09
N VAL A 2 20.25 -7.24 5.17
CA VAL A 2 21.47 -7.43 5.97
C VAL A 2 22.52 -6.35 5.67
N GLU A 3 22.70 -6.00 4.39
CA GLU A 3 23.57 -4.90 3.93
C GLU A 3 23.28 -3.51 4.54
N LEU A 4 22.09 -3.29 5.11
CA LEU A 4 21.73 -2.05 5.81
C LEU A 4 21.85 -2.21 7.33
N LEU A 5 21.39 -3.34 7.86
CA LEU A 5 21.37 -3.60 9.30
C LEU A 5 22.79 -3.70 9.88
N GLU A 6 23.71 -4.28 9.12
CA GLU A 6 25.08 -4.49 9.53
C GLU A 6 25.87 -3.16 9.67
N PRO A 7 25.85 -2.24 8.69
CA PRO A 7 26.39 -0.88 8.87
C PRO A 7 25.70 -0.09 9.98
N MET A 8 24.39 -0.27 10.18
CA MET A 8 23.66 0.44 11.25
C MET A 8 24.15 0.03 12.64
N TYR A 9 24.42 -1.25 12.85
CA TYR A 9 24.93 -1.78 14.12
C TYR A 9 26.40 -1.44 14.32
N SER A 10 27.25 -1.82 13.37
CA SER A 10 28.71 -1.68 13.48
C SER A 10 29.19 -0.22 13.36
N GLY A 11 28.43 0.63 12.65
CA GLY A 11 28.88 1.95 12.22
C GLY A 11 29.88 1.91 11.07
N ILE A 12 30.32 0.73 10.62
CA ILE A 12 31.29 0.57 9.55
C ILE A 12 30.57 0.75 8.21
N ARG A 13 31.12 1.59 7.32
CA ARG A 13 30.52 1.95 6.01
C ARG A 13 29.12 2.59 6.13
N ALA A 14 28.85 3.24 7.26
CA ALA A 14 27.59 3.92 7.54
C ALA A 14 27.61 5.42 7.16
N ASP A 15 28.51 5.84 6.27
CA ASP A 15 28.72 7.26 5.89
C ASP A 15 27.46 7.90 5.29
N HIS A 16 26.62 7.09 4.65
CA HIS A 16 25.36 7.49 4.04
C HIS A 16 24.18 7.52 5.03
N LEU A 17 24.35 7.02 6.25
CA LEU A 17 23.34 7.02 7.31
C LEU A 17 23.62 8.19 8.24
N LEU A 18 22.71 9.16 8.30
CA LEU A 18 22.94 10.41 9.05
C LEU A 18 22.02 10.51 10.27
N PHE A 19 22.57 10.99 11.38
CA PHE A 19 21.83 11.44 12.56
C PHE A 19 22.18 12.91 12.84
N GLY A 20 21.22 13.80 12.59
CA GLY A 20 21.48 15.23 12.54
C GLY A 20 22.40 15.57 11.35
N SER A 21 23.55 16.19 11.63
CA SER A 21 24.60 16.50 10.65
C SER A 21 25.75 15.50 10.62
N LYS A 22 25.71 14.44 11.45
CA LYS A 22 26.81 13.48 11.61
C LYS A 22 26.44 12.13 11.01
N SER A 23 27.43 11.43 10.45
CA SER A 23 27.26 10.03 10.06
C SER A 23 27.06 9.15 11.29
N LEU A 24 26.17 8.15 11.18
CA LEU A 24 25.90 7.12 12.17
C LEU A 24 27.15 6.30 12.53
N GLY A 25 28.16 6.28 11.64
CA GLY A 25 29.46 5.67 11.88
C GLY A 25 30.38 6.48 12.79
N HIS A 26 30.08 7.75 13.03
CA HIS A 26 30.93 8.64 13.81
C HIS A 26 31.02 8.17 15.28
N GLU A 27 32.25 8.15 15.81
CA GLU A 27 32.56 7.73 17.20
C GLU A 27 31.79 8.50 18.28
N THR A 28 31.31 9.71 17.98
CA THR A 28 30.59 10.56 18.94
C THR A 28 29.12 10.18 19.09
N ILE A 29 28.59 9.30 18.22
CA ILE A 29 27.20 8.87 18.30
C ILE A 29 27.09 7.69 19.25
N ASN A 30 26.33 7.90 20.32
CA ASN A 30 26.04 6.91 21.34
C ASN A 30 25.44 5.63 20.72
N PHE A 31 25.97 4.48 21.11
CA PHE A 31 25.48 3.16 20.70
C PHE A 31 23.96 2.98 20.92
N MET A 32 23.41 3.56 22.00
CA MET A 32 21.97 3.56 22.29
C MET A 32 21.13 4.20 21.17
N ILE A 33 21.66 5.21 20.49
CA ILE A 33 20.98 5.87 19.36
C ILE A 33 20.94 4.91 18.17
N LYS A 34 22.05 4.23 17.86
CA LYS A 34 22.13 3.24 16.78
C LYS A 34 21.13 2.11 17.01
N GLU A 35 21.06 1.59 18.22
CA GLU A 35 20.10 0.55 18.57
C GLU A 35 18.65 1.01 18.54
N THR A 36 18.37 2.26 18.93
CA THR A 36 17.02 2.84 18.78
C THR A 36 16.59 2.82 17.32
N PHE A 37 17.49 3.15 16.39
CA PHE A 37 17.22 3.04 14.96
C PHE A 37 17.03 1.59 14.50
N LEU A 38 17.85 0.66 14.98
CA LEU A 38 17.70 -0.76 14.68
C LEU A 38 16.34 -1.29 15.13
N VAL A 39 15.93 -1.03 16.37
CA VAL A 39 14.63 -1.46 16.91
C VAL A 39 13.48 -0.88 16.07
N ARG A 40 13.57 0.39 15.65
CA ARG A 40 12.57 1.00 14.76
C ARG A 40 12.52 0.29 13.40
N VAL A 41 13.67 0.00 12.80
CA VAL A 41 13.73 -0.74 11.53
C VAL A 41 13.18 -2.16 11.70
N PHE A 42 13.55 -2.89 12.75
CA PHE A 42 13.00 -4.22 13.04
C PHE A 42 11.50 -4.19 13.19
N ARG A 43 10.95 -3.24 13.97
CA ARG A 43 9.50 -3.06 14.11
C ARG A 43 8.83 -2.81 12.75
N CYS A 44 9.36 -1.92 11.92
CA CYS A 44 8.83 -1.66 10.59
C CYS A 44 8.85 -2.90 9.67
N LEU A 45 9.96 -3.64 9.67
CA LEU A 45 10.12 -4.84 8.86
C LEU A 45 9.17 -5.96 9.30
N CYS A 46 9.08 -6.18 10.61
CA CYS A 46 8.16 -7.17 11.15
C CYS A 46 6.71 -6.79 10.87
N LEU A 47 6.32 -5.53 11.04
CA LEU A 47 4.97 -5.06 10.70
C LEU A 47 4.66 -5.23 9.21
N LEU A 48 5.63 -4.96 8.33
CA LEU A 48 5.47 -5.21 6.90
C LEU A 48 5.18 -6.69 6.61
N ALA A 49 6.04 -7.59 7.08
CA ALA A 49 5.87 -9.03 6.87
C ALA A 49 4.61 -9.60 7.55
N TYR A 50 4.23 -9.05 8.71
CA TYR A 50 3.00 -9.37 9.43
C TYR A 50 1.74 -9.05 8.61
N ASN A 51 1.73 -7.91 7.91
CA ASN A 51 0.59 -7.50 7.08
C ASN A 51 0.49 -8.28 5.76
N PHE A 52 1.60 -8.66 5.13
CA PHE A 52 1.60 -9.34 3.83
C PHE A 52 1.31 -10.85 3.89
N ARG A 53 1.48 -11.50 5.05
CA ARG A 53 1.24 -12.94 5.27
C ARG A 53 1.83 -13.87 4.21
N ARG A 54 3.06 -13.58 3.78
CA ARG A 54 3.83 -14.46 2.87
C ARG A 54 4.95 -15.13 3.65
N ASP A 55 4.94 -16.45 3.71
CA ASP A 55 5.91 -17.23 4.49
C ASP A 55 7.35 -16.92 4.07
N SER A 56 7.60 -16.78 2.76
CA SER A 56 8.92 -16.42 2.24
C SER A 56 9.40 -15.04 2.68
N LEU A 57 8.50 -14.07 2.85
CA LEU A 57 8.85 -12.73 3.33
C LEU A 57 9.08 -12.74 4.85
N GLN A 58 8.25 -13.48 5.59
CA GLN A 58 8.39 -13.64 7.03
C GLN A 58 9.72 -14.32 7.38
N GLU A 59 10.03 -15.41 6.69
CA GLU A 59 11.30 -16.13 6.79
C GLU A 59 12.48 -15.21 6.47
N PHE A 60 12.40 -14.47 5.36
CA PHE A 60 13.47 -13.53 4.97
C PHE A 60 13.70 -12.43 6.00
N VAL A 61 12.64 -11.82 6.55
CA VAL A 61 12.74 -10.80 7.60
C VAL A 61 13.30 -11.40 8.89
N TRP A 62 12.80 -12.57 9.29
CA TRP A 62 13.29 -13.28 10.48
C TRP A 62 14.79 -13.58 10.37
N GLN A 63 15.21 -14.22 9.28
CA GLN A 63 16.62 -14.53 9.02
C GLN A 63 17.49 -13.27 8.98
N SER A 64 16.99 -12.16 8.38
CA SER A 64 17.75 -10.91 8.29
C SER A 64 17.96 -10.23 9.65
N ILE A 65 17.00 -10.35 10.57
CA ILE A 65 17.11 -9.78 11.93
C ILE A 65 18.01 -10.68 12.79
N THR A 66 17.78 -11.99 12.76
CA THR A 66 18.54 -12.95 13.59
C THR A 66 19.96 -13.17 13.09
N SER A 67 20.28 -12.87 11.81
CA SER A 67 21.65 -12.93 11.32
C SER A 67 22.61 -11.99 12.06
N LEU A 68 22.10 -10.90 12.66
CA LEU A 68 22.90 -9.99 13.47
C LEU A 68 23.42 -10.64 14.76
N HIS A 69 22.81 -11.74 15.22
CA HIS A 69 23.23 -12.46 16.43
C HIS A 69 24.43 -13.41 16.19
N ARG A 70 24.82 -13.66 14.92
CA ARG A 70 25.80 -14.72 14.60
C ARG A 70 27.21 -14.48 15.16
N ASP A 71 27.54 -13.25 15.51
CA ASP A 71 28.82 -12.93 16.14
C ASP A 71 28.70 -12.93 17.66
N ALA A 72 29.33 -13.90 18.32
CA ALA A 72 29.29 -14.09 19.78
C ALA A 72 29.77 -12.87 20.59
N ASN A 73 30.51 -11.95 19.96
CA ASN A 73 31.07 -10.77 20.62
C ASN A 73 30.13 -9.55 20.60
N ARG A 74 28.96 -9.64 19.97
CA ARG A 74 28.02 -8.52 19.88
C ARG A 74 27.19 -8.40 21.16
N ARG A 75 27.09 -7.17 21.67
CA ARG A 75 26.25 -6.83 22.82
C ARG A 75 25.05 -6.04 22.33
N PHE A 76 23.87 -6.49 22.72
CA PHE A 76 22.61 -5.82 22.40
C PHE A 76 21.94 -5.33 23.69
N THR A 77 21.32 -4.16 23.68
CA THR A 77 20.44 -3.76 24.80
C THR A 77 19.24 -4.69 24.90
N SER A 78 18.58 -4.68 26.06
CA SER A 78 17.35 -5.43 26.30
C SER A 78 16.30 -5.25 25.19
N MET A 79 16.13 -4.02 24.67
CA MET A 79 15.16 -3.74 23.60
C MET A 79 15.52 -4.42 22.28
N CYS A 80 16.78 -4.39 21.88
CA CYS A 80 17.27 -4.97 20.62
C CYS A 80 17.41 -6.50 20.73
N SER A 81 17.89 -6.98 21.88
CA SER A 81 18.11 -8.39 22.24
C SER A 81 16.88 -9.25 22.02
N ARG A 82 15.68 -8.74 22.38
CA ARG A 82 14.41 -9.45 22.16
C ARG A 82 14.13 -9.79 20.69
N TYR A 83 14.52 -8.91 19.76
CA TYR A 83 14.34 -9.14 18.33
C TYR A 83 15.38 -10.14 17.79
N VAL A 84 16.66 -9.90 18.06
CA VAL A 84 17.75 -10.71 17.51
C VAL A 84 17.78 -12.14 18.06
N ASN A 85 17.27 -12.35 19.28
CA ASN A 85 17.21 -13.67 19.92
C ASN A 85 15.92 -14.45 19.62
N ALA A 86 15.01 -13.92 18.80
CA ALA A 86 13.77 -14.59 18.48
C ALA A 86 14.03 -15.86 17.64
N ARG A 87 13.73 -17.04 18.21
CA ARG A 87 13.99 -18.34 17.55
C ARG A 87 13.03 -18.69 16.42
N THR A 88 11.88 -18.01 16.36
CA THR A 88 10.85 -18.23 15.35
C THR A 88 10.23 -16.91 14.94
N TRP A 89 9.59 -16.89 13.78
CA TRP A 89 8.75 -15.76 13.36
C TRP A 89 7.68 -15.43 14.41
N GLY A 90 7.07 -16.45 15.03
CA GLY A 90 6.12 -16.26 16.14
C GLY A 90 6.70 -15.48 17.31
N GLY A 91 7.97 -15.71 17.66
CA GLY A 91 8.69 -14.92 18.66
C GLY A 91 8.81 -13.45 18.28
N LEU A 92 9.16 -13.15 17.01
CA LEU A 92 9.19 -11.76 16.52
C LEU A 92 7.83 -11.08 16.58
N VAL A 93 6.75 -11.82 16.27
CA VAL A 93 5.39 -11.29 16.36
C VAL A 93 5.04 -10.87 17.79
N VAL A 94 5.40 -11.68 18.79
CA VAL A 94 5.20 -11.34 20.20
C VAL A 94 5.98 -10.08 20.56
N VAL A 95 7.27 -10.04 20.21
CA VAL A 95 8.14 -8.89 20.52
C VAL A 95 7.61 -7.58 19.90
N VAL A 96 7.09 -7.64 18.68
CA VAL A 96 6.55 -6.48 17.97
C VAL A 96 5.25 -5.98 18.61
N ARG A 97 4.37 -6.89 19.03
CA ARG A 97 3.15 -6.56 19.78
C ARG A 97 3.48 -5.92 21.12
N ASP A 98 4.42 -6.50 21.85
CA ASP A 98 4.87 -5.99 23.14
C ASP A 98 5.59 -4.64 23.01
N SER A 99 6.24 -4.35 21.87
CA SER A 99 6.94 -3.08 21.65
C SER A 99 6.02 -1.85 21.59
N ALA A 100 4.71 -2.07 21.46
CA ALA A 100 3.67 -1.06 21.54
C ALA A 100 2.96 -1.05 22.90
N GLY A 101 3.21 -2.06 23.75
CA GLY A 101 2.60 -2.18 25.07
C GLY A 101 3.11 -1.12 26.03
N GLY A 102 2.20 -0.44 26.73
CA GLY A 102 2.52 0.52 27.79
C GLY A 102 2.92 1.93 27.32
N SER A 103 3.06 2.17 26.01
CA SER A 103 3.25 3.53 25.49
C SER A 103 1.91 4.22 25.30
N ALA A 104 1.71 5.36 25.96
CA ALA A 104 0.52 6.19 25.77
C ALA A 104 0.44 6.83 24.35
N HIS A 105 1.48 6.71 23.53
CA HIS A 105 1.58 7.40 22.24
C HIS A 105 1.74 6.44 21.05
N ASP A 106 2.11 5.18 21.30
CA ASP A 106 2.39 4.19 20.24
C ASP A 106 1.46 2.97 20.37
N GLU A 107 0.17 3.14 20.12
CA GLU A 107 -0.78 2.02 20.10
C GLU A 107 -0.63 1.18 18.82
N MET A 108 -0.70 -0.14 18.94
CA MET A 108 -0.86 -1.03 17.80
C MET A 108 -2.33 -1.13 17.43
N VAL A 109 -2.65 -0.92 16.15
CA VAL A 109 -4.02 -0.98 15.64
C VAL A 109 -4.17 -2.13 14.66
N GLN A 110 -5.20 -2.95 14.85
CA GLN A 110 -5.62 -3.98 13.91
C GLN A 110 -6.95 -3.59 13.28
N VAL A 111 -6.99 -3.48 11.96
CA VAL A 111 -8.19 -3.11 11.22
C VAL A 111 -8.86 -4.38 10.67
N LEU A 112 -10.12 -4.61 11.03
CA LEU A 112 -10.87 -5.84 10.80
C LEU A 112 -12.18 -5.58 10.06
N HIS A 113 -12.39 -6.27 8.95
CA HIS A 113 -13.67 -6.20 8.26
C HIS A 113 -14.73 -7.05 8.98
N ILE A 114 -15.98 -6.57 9.06
CA ILE A 114 -17.07 -7.26 9.79
C ILE A 114 -17.37 -8.67 9.27
N SER A 115 -17.15 -8.92 7.97
CA SER A 115 -17.36 -10.24 7.38
C SER A 115 -16.28 -11.27 7.73
N ARG A 116 -15.20 -10.86 8.42
CA ARG A 116 -14.13 -11.76 8.82
C ARG A 116 -14.33 -12.22 10.26
N PRO A 117 -14.00 -13.49 10.59
CA PRO A 117 -14.06 -13.96 11.96
C PRO A 117 -13.17 -13.09 12.85
N ARG A 118 -13.69 -12.72 14.02
CA ARG A 118 -12.95 -11.89 14.98
C ARG A 118 -11.80 -12.74 15.56
N PRO A 119 -10.53 -12.34 15.36
CA PRO A 119 -9.41 -13.00 15.99
C PRO A 119 -9.43 -12.70 17.48
N ILE A 120 -8.83 -13.60 18.25
CA ILE A 120 -8.65 -13.46 19.69
C ILE A 120 -8.02 -12.10 19.99
N ALA A 121 -8.60 -11.38 20.95
CA ALA A 121 -8.08 -10.10 21.39
C ALA A 121 -6.65 -10.28 21.90
N VAL A 122 -5.74 -9.44 21.42
CA VAL A 122 -4.33 -9.47 21.80
C VAL A 122 -4.07 -8.24 22.67
N ASN A 123 -3.44 -8.44 23.83
CA ASN A 123 -3.08 -7.35 24.72
C ASN A 123 -2.22 -6.31 23.99
N GLY A 124 -2.52 -5.03 24.21
CA GLY A 124 -1.83 -3.92 23.55
C GLY A 124 -2.20 -3.69 22.07
N VAL A 125 -3.16 -4.43 21.52
CA VAL A 125 -3.63 -4.26 20.14
C VAL A 125 -5.09 -3.81 20.12
N ARG A 126 -5.32 -2.56 19.72
CA ARG A 126 -6.65 -2.01 19.52
C ARG A 126 -7.25 -2.53 18.23
N GLN A 127 -8.42 -3.16 18.30
CA GLN A 127 -9.15 -3.63 17.13
C GLN A 127 -10.13 -2.55 16.63
N ILE A 128 -10.09 -2.24 15.34
CA ILE A 128 -11.03 -1.36 14.65
C ILE A 128 -11.84 -2.22 13.68
N ILE A 129 -13.10 -2.45 14.00
CA ILE A 129 -14.03 -3.19 13.15
C ILE A 129 -14.65 -2.21 12.14
N TYR A 130 -14.66 -2.57 10.87
CA TYR A 130 -15.27 -1.77 9.79
C TYR A 130 -16.14 -2.64 8.88
N GLU A 131 -17.24 -2.10 8.38
CA GLU A 131 -18.05 -2.73 7.33
C GLU A 131 -17.76 -2.07 5.98
N LYS A 132 -17.70 -0.74 5.99
CA LYS A 132 -17.38 0.09 4.84
C LYS A 132 -16.08 0.81 5.09
N PHE A 133 -15.38 1.16 4.01
CA PHE A 133 -14.15 1.95 4.12
C PHE A 133 -14.38 3.25 4.90
N VAL A 134 -15.60 3.80 4.85
CA VAL A 134 -16.05 5.00 5.58
C VAL A 134 -16.18 4.84 7.10
N ASP A 135 -15.97 3.65 7.66
CA ASP A 135 -16.01 3.43 9.11
C ASP A 135 -14.62 3.46 9.75
N ILE A 136 -13.55 3.23 8.97
CA ILE A 136 -12.16 3.23 9.45
C ILE A 136 -11.79 4.66 9.85
N PRO A 137 -11.54 5.03 11.11
CA PRO A 137 -11.36 6.44 11.51
C PRO A 137 -10.41 7.20 10.57
N PRO A 138 -10.74 8.42 10.09
CA PRO A 138 -9.89 9.17 9.16
C PRO A 138 -8.44 9.34 9.63
N THR A 139 -8.22 9.27 10.94
CA THR A 139 -6.91 9.23 11.61
C THR A 139 -6.07 8.02 11.18
N THR A 140 -6.69 6.85 10.98
CA THR A 140 -6.06 5.65 10.44
C THR A 140 -6.02 5.61 8.90
N ARG A 141 -6.82 6.45 8.23
CA ARG A 141 -6.84 6.60 6.76
C ARG A 141 -5.79 7.57 6.22
N ARG A 142 -5.02 8.26 7.05
CA ARG A 142 -4.24 9.40 6.57
C ARG A 142 -3.22 8.98 5.51
N PRO A 143 -3.31 9.48 4.27
CA PRO A 143 -2.14 9.52 3.42
C PRO A 143 -1.11 10.45 4.10
N TYR A 144 0.17 10.10 3.97
CA TYR A 144 1.29 10.95 4.37
C TYR A 144 1.01 12.42 3.98
N GLY A 145 0.79 13.30 4.97
CA GLY A 145 0.65 14.75 4.77
C GLY A 145 -0.68 15.44 5.12
N SER A 146 -1.72 14.76 5.63
CA SER A 146 -2.98 15.42 6.01
C SER A 146 -3.02 15.97 7.45
N ARG A 147 -3.71 17.11 7.63
CA ARG A 147 -3.53 18.12 8.70
C ARG A 147 -4.77 18.34 9.56
N THR A 148 -5.09 17.40 10.44
CA THR A 148 -5.96 17.73 11.57
C THR A 148 -5.30 17.31 12.89
N PRO A 149 -5.50 18.04 13.99
CA PRO A 149 -5.07 17.59 15.31
C PRO A 149 -5.79 16.29 15.67
N TRP A 150 -5.12 15.42 16.43
CA TRP A 150 -5.72 14.25 17.04
C TRP A 150 -6.80 14.72 18.03
N VAL A 151 -8.06 14.42 17.74
CA VAL A 151 -9.14 14.44 18.72
C VAL A 151 -9.47 12.98 18.97
N SER A 152 -9.21 12.50 20.18
CA SER A 152 -9.60 11.15 20.59
C SER A 152 -11.11 11.15 20.83
N SER A 153 -11.89 10.99 19.76
CA SER A 153 -13.31 10.67 19.89
C SER A 153 -13.39 9.18 20.18
N SER A 154 -13.56 8.81 21.45
CA SER A 154 -13.97 7.45 21.80
C SER A 154 -15.37 7.23 21.22
N PRO A 155 -15.58 6.31 20.25
CA PRO A 155 -16.92 6.02 19.78
C PRO A 155 -17.62 5.26 20.91
N ARG A 156 -18.53 5.94 21.60
CA ARG A 156 -19.48 5.33 22.51
C ARG A 156 -20.32 4.36 21.67
N CYS A 157 -20.00 3.07 21.75
CA CYS A 157 -20.74 2.02 21.08
C CYS A 157 -22.09 1.92 21.79
N SER A 158 -23.12 2.53 21.21
CA SER A 158 -24.49 2.42 21.69
C SER A 158 -24.95 0.98 21.56
N ARG A 159 -24.88 0.20 22.65
CA ARG A 159 -25.67 -1.03 22.80
C ARG A 159 -27.12 -0.60 22.99
N THR A 160 -27.89 -0.50 21.92
CA THR A 160 -29.35 -0.60 22.01
C THR A 160 -29.69 -2.06 22.26
N ALA A 161 -30.01 -2.38 23.51
CA ALA A 161 -30.75 -3.59 23.83
C ALA A 161 -32.15 -3.46 23.22
N GLN A 162 -32.42 -4.20 22.14
CA GLN A 162 -33.79 -4.42 21.70
C GLN A 162 -34.42 -5.40 22.69
N ALA A 163 -35.33 -4.88 23.51
CA ALA A 163 -36.25 -5.68 24.30
C ALA A 163 -37.13 -6.49 23.33
N ALA A 164 -37.03 -7.82 23.41
CA ALA A 164 -37.97 -8.72 22.76
C ALA A 164 -39.29 -8.70 23.54
N ASN A 165 -40.39 -8.38 22.86
CA ASN A 165 -41.74 -8.61 23.38
C ASN A 165 -42.00 -10.13 23.43
N PRO A 166 -42.52 -10.68 24.54
CA PRO A 166 -42.94 -12.08 24.57
C PRO A 166 -44.28 -12.27 23.87
N VAL A 167 -44.33 -13.32 23.04
CA VAL A 167 -45.54 -13.90 22.43
C VAL A 167 -46.27 -14.73 23.49
N PRO A 168 -47.61 -14.67 23.62
CA PRO A 168 -48.34 -15.56 24.51
C PRO A 168 -48.52 -16.93 23.87
N ALA A 169 -48.10 -17.99 24.57
CA ALA A 169 -48.40 -19.37 24.23
C ALA A 169 -49.67 -19.83 24.97
N LEU A 170 -50.65 -20.31 24.22
CA LEU A 170 -51.81 -21.03 24.72
C LEU A 170 -51.60 -22.54 24.53
N GLN A 171 -51.83 -23.27 25.63
CA GLN A 171 -52.41 -24.62 25.75
C GLN A 171 -51.73 -25.82 25.07
N ALA A 172 -51.32 -26.78 25.92
CA ALA A 172 -51.90 -28.14 25.90
C ALA A 172 -51.69 -28.83 27.26
N GLU A 173 -52.80 -29.27 27.84
CA GLU A 173 -52.94 -30.14 28.99
C GLU A 173 -52.45 -31.56 28.68
N THR A 174 -51.84 -32.27 29.63
CA THR A 174 -52.23 -33.65 29.96
C THR A 174 -51.80 -33.99 31.40
N THR A 175 -52.71 -34.67 32.08
CA THR A 175 -52.88 -34.96 33.50
C THR A 175 -52.23 -36.29 33.95
N GLU A 176 -51.89 -36.36 35.25
CA GLU A 176 -52.06 -37.46 36.25
C GLU A 176 -51.45 -38.86 35.99
N ALA A 177 -51.05 -39.69 36.96
CA ALA A 177 -50.82 -39.63 38.42
C ALA A 177 -50.21 -40.99 38.88
N ALA A 178 -49.56 -40.98 40.06
CA ALA A 178 -49.23 -42.09 41.00
C ALA A 178 -48.37 -43.28 40.46
N ASP A 179 -47.36 -43.83 41.14
CA ASP A 179 -47.26 -44.22 42.56
C ASP A 179 -45.77 -44.51 42.95
N ALA A 180 -45.47 -44.51 44.24
CA ALA A 180 -44.13 -44.70 44.86
C ALA A 180 -43.94 -46.17 45.35
N PRO A 181 -42.93 -46.54 46.19
CA PRO A 181 -41.58 -46.00 46.46
C PRO A 181 -40.46 -47.09 46.34
N ASP A 182 -39.18 -46.74 46.54
CA ASP A 182 -38.33 -47.27 47.64
C ASP A 182 -36.80 -47.16 47.40
N ASN A 183 -36.12 -46.67 48.44
CA ASN A 183 -34.70 -46.78 48.84
C ASN A 183 -33.54 -46.53 47.84
N ASN A 184 -32.72 -45.51 48.11
CA ASN A 184 -31.37 -45.73 48.67
C ASN A 184 -30.69 -44.40 49.06
N ASP A 185 -30.16 -44.37 50.29
CA ASP A 185 -29.35 -43.33 50.90
C ASP A 185 -27.97 -43.19 50.25
N GLY A 186 -27.45 -41.96 50.22
CA GLY A 186 -26.08 -41.66 49.80
C GLY A 186 -25.76 -40.18 49.97
N ALA A 187 -25.47 -39.79 51.20
CA ALA A 187 -25.04 -38.47 51.62
C ALA A 187 -23.75 -38.00 50.94
N GLU A 188 -23.73 -36.78 50.37
CA GLU A 188 -22.53 -35.95 50.28
C GLU A 188 -22.89 -34.45 50.38
N ALA A 189 -21.95 -33.70 50.93
CA ALA A 189 -22.14 -32.45 51.66
C ALA A 189 -22.37 -31.21 50.77
N ASP A 190 -23.28 -30.36 51.25
CA ASP A 190 -23.64 -29.04 50.73
C ASP A 190 -22.60 -27.99 51.18
N GLU A 191 -21.69 -27.61 50.27
CA GLU A 191 -20.76 -26.49 50.45
C GLU A 191 -21.28 -25.28 49.65
N ARG A 192 -22.26 -24.56 50.24
CA ARG A 192 -22.80 -23.30 49.72
C ARG A 192 -21.73 -22.20 49.74
N LEU A 193 -21.21 -21.87 48.55
CA LEU A 193 -20.47 -20.63 48.29
C LEU A 193 -21.46 -19.45 48.14
N PRO A 194 -21.23 -18.30 48.81
CA PRO A 194 -22.10 -17.14 48.68
C PRO A 194 -21.88 -16.40 47.36
N GLU A 195 -22.99 -16.07 46.69
CA GLU A 195 -23.05 -15.14 45.55
C GLU A 195 -22.59 -13.73 45.99
N PRO A 196 -21.72 -13.04 45.22
CA PRO A 196 -21.39 -11.65 45.48
C PRO A 196 -22.49 -10.72 44.97
N GLU A 197 -23.05 -9.93 45.88
CA GLU A 197 -23.96 -8.82 45.60
C GLU A 197 -23.28 -7.75 44.71
N ASP A 198 -23.92 -7.42 43.59
CA ASP A 198 -23.53 -6.35 42.68
C ASP A 198 -23.73 -4.97 43.33
N ALA A 199 -22.66 -4.43 43.93
CA ALA A 199 -22.58 -3.02 44.28
C ALA A 199 -22.22 -2.17 43.04
N PRO A 200 -22.93 -1.06 42.73
CA PRO A 200 -22.58 -0.17 41.62
C PRO A 200 -21.23 0.51 41.86
N ILE A 201 -20.27 0.27 40.98
CA ILE A 201 -18.97 0.96 40.97
C ILE A 201 -19.16 2.34 40.33
N ASP A 202 -19.12 3.38 41.15
CA ASP A 202 -19.02 4.78 40.70
C ASP A 202 -17.67 5.02 40.02
N LEU A 203 -17.70 5.17 38.69
CA LEU A 203 -16.54 5.55 37.88
C LEU A 203 -16.29 7.06 37.98
N PRO A 204 -15.08 7.51 38.35
CA PRO A 204 -14.78 8.94 38.45
C PRO A 204 -14.86 9.62 37.07
N SER A 205 -15.64 10.70 37.02
CA SER A 205 -15.81 11.59 35.87
C SER A 205 -14.46 12.08 35.37
N ILE A 206 -14.08 11.67 34.16
CA ILE A 206 -12.86 12.11 33.47
C ILE A 206 -13.00 13.61 33.17
N ALA A 207 -12.24 14.42 33.90
CA ALA A 207 -12.16 15.86 33.69
C ALA A 207 -11.78 16.19 32.23
N GLU A 208 -12.46 17.18 31.66
CA GLU A 208 -12.15 17.70 30.33
C GLU A 208 -10.69 18.19 30.27
N PRO A 209 -9.97 17.92 29.17
CA PRO A 209 -8.58 18.34 29.03
C PRO A 209 -8.48 19.86 29.04
N ALA A 210 -7.59 20.39 29.90
CA ALA A 210 -7.35 21.81 30.07
C ALA A 210 -7.16 22.56 28.73
N PRO A 211 -7.67 23.79 28.59
CA PRO A 211 -7.51 24.58 27.38
C PRO A 211 -6.03 24.79 27.06
N ARG A 212 -5.64 24.47 25.83
CA ARG A 212 -4.26 24.58 25.34
C ARG A 212 -3.76 26.03 25.41
N SER A 213 -2.49 26.19 25.78
CA SER A 213 -1.89 27.51 25.93
C SER A 213 -1.75 28.21 24.56
N GLU A 214 -1.93 29.53 24.55
CA GLU A 214 -1.77 30.37 23.35
C GLU A 214 -0.40 30.18 22.68
N LYS A 215 0.64 29.92 23.48
CA LYS A 215 2.01 29.61 22.99
C LYS A 215 2.06 28.31 22.18
N GLU A 216 1.27 27.31 22.54
CA GLU A 216 1.20 26.04 21.82
C GLU A 216 0.48 26.20 20.48
N LEU A 217 -0.55 27.05 20.45
CA LEU A 217 -1.28 27.37 19.22
C LEU A 217 -0.39 28.14 18.23
N ASP A 218 0.41 29.11 18.70
CA ASP A 218 1.35 29.84 17.85
C ASP A 218 2.49 28.94 17.33
N ALA A 219 3.04 28.07 18.19
CA ALA A 219 4.04 27.08 17.76
C ALA A 219 3.46 26.12 16.71
N ALA A 220 2.24 25.62 16.91
CA ALA A 220 1.56 24.77 15.95
C ALA A 220 1.32 25.49 14.61
N ALA A 221 0.96 26.78 14.64
CA ALA A 221 0.78 27.59 13.44
C ALA A 221 2.10 27.78 12.66
N LYS A 222 3.23 27.98 13.35
CA LYS A 222 4.56 28.08 12.72
C LYS A 222 5.00 26.77 12.08
N ILE A 223 4.88 25.65 12.80
CA ILE A 223 5.19 24.30 12.27
C ILE A 223 4.31 24.01 11.05
N ARG A 224 3.02 24.37 11.14
CA ARG A 224 2.07 24.27 10.02
C ARG A 224 2.57 25.11 8.83
N LYS A 225 2.96 26.37 8.99
CA LYS A 225 3.42 27.19 7.87
C LYS A 225 4.64 26.56 7.16
N ILE A 226 5.61 26.06 7.92
CA ILE A 226 6.83 25.42 7.41
C ILE A 226 6.51 24.14 6.62
N ILE A 227 5.64 23.27 7.13
CA ILE A 227 5.26 22.03 6.46
C ILE A 227 4.56 22.29 5.12
N LEU A 228 3.67 23.31 5.03
CA LEU A 228 3.04 23.65 3.74
C LEU A 228 4.07 24.10 2.72
N TRP A 229 4.98 24.97 3.15
CA TRP A 229 6.00 25.51 2.26
C TRP A 229 6.94 24.40 1.76
N ALA A 230 7.33 23.45 2.61
CA ALA A 230 8.12 22.29 2.22
C ALA A 230 7.37 21.40 1.20
N LEU A 231 6.09 21.12 1.43
CA LEU A 231 5.26 20.34 0.50
C LEU A 231 5.07 21.05 -0.84
N HIS A 232 4.88 22.38 -0.83
CA HIS A 232 4.79 23.20 -2.03
C HIS A 232 6.09 23.11 -2.84
N ARG A 233 7.24 23.29 -2.18
CA ARG A 233 8.56 23.14 -2.79
C ARG A 233 8.80 21.73 -3.36
N VAL A 234 8.36 20.67 -2.69
CA VAL A 234 8.46 19.31 -3.23
C VAL A 234 7.58 19.13 -4.47
N LYS A 235 6.36 19.69 -4.47
CA LYS A 235 5.46 19.66 -5.62
C LYS A 235 6.03 20.46 -6.80
N GLU A 236 6.62 21.63 -6.54
CA GLU A 236 7.31 22.43 -7.54
C GLU A 236 8.56 21.75 -8.06
N ARG A 237 9.38 21.12 -7.21
CA ARG A 237 10.52 20.30 -7.65
C ARG A 237 10.06 19.10 -8.49
N LYS A 238 8.95 18.46 -8.14
CA LYS A 238 8.37 17.37 -8.95
C LYS A 238 7.86 17.87 -10.30
N ARG A 239 7.22 19.05 -10.34
CA ARG A 239 6.81 19.73 -11.58
C ARG A 239 8.02 20.13 -12.44
N ALA A 240 9.05 20.70 -11.82
CA ALA A 240 10.30 21.09 -12.47
C ALA A 240 11.11 19.88 -12.95
N SER A 241 11.02 18.73 -12.25
CA SER A 241 11.73 17.51 -12.64
C SER A 241 11.13 16.80 -13.86
N GLY A 242 9.95 17.21 -14.34
CA GLY A 242 9.25 16.64 -15.52
C GLY A 242 8.77 15.18 -15.36
N LYS A 243 9.40 14.37 -14.51
CA LYS A 243 9.23 12.91 -14.40
C LYS A 243 7.92 12.45 -13.75
N SER A 244 7.14 13.34 -13.14
CA SER A 244 6.00 12.94 -12.29
C SER A 244 4.63 13.42 -12.76
N ALA A 245 4.52 14.25 -13.80
CA ALA A 245 3.23 14.81 -14.19
C ALA A 245 2.29 13.77 -14.83
N LEU A 246 2.86 12.78 -15.52
CA LEU A 246 2.10 11.74 -16.25
C LEU A 246 1.78 10.50 -15.41
N MET A 247 2.40 10.36 -14.24
CA MET A 247 2.27 9.19 -13.37
C MET A 247 0.85 8.95 -12.83
N PRO A 248 0.06 9.97 -12.41
CA PRO A 248 -1.30 9.73 -11.94
C PRO A 248 -2.19 9.07 -13.00
N GLY A 249 -2.19 9.59 -14.23
CA GLY A 249 -2.98 9.00 -15.33
C GLY A 249 -2.51 7.59 -15.70
N LEU A 250 -1.20 7.32 -15.63
CA LEU A 250 -0.68 5.96 -15.82
C LEU A 250 -1.21 4.98 -14.75
N LEU A 251 -1.27 5.40 -13.49
CA LEU A 251 -1.76 4.54 -12.40
C LEU A 251 -3.25 4.22 -12.52
N GLU A 252 -4.05 5.18 -13.00
CA GLU A 252 -5.47 4.97 -13.28
C GLU A 252 -5.66 3.95 -14.40
N LEU A 253 -4.98 4.13 -15.55
CA LEU A 253 -5.00 3.16 -16.66
C LEU A 253 -4.50 1.78 -16.25
N PHE A 254 -3.44 1.72 -15.44
CA PHE A 254 -2.94 0.46 -14.90
C PHE A 254 -3.97 -0.22 -13.98
N ALA A 255 -4.69 0.54 -13.16
CA ALA A 255 -5.74 0.01 -12.31
C ALA A 255 -6.89 -0.57 -13.15
N GLU A 256 -7.31 0.11 -14.23
CA GLU A 256 -8.31 -0.39 -15.17
C GLU A 256 -7.87 -1.70 -15.85
N CYS A 257 -6.65 -1.73 -16.39
CA CYS A 257 -6.07 -2.96 -16.95
C CYS A 257 -6.01 -4.06 -15.90
N ARG A 258 -5.65 -3.75 -14.64
CA ARG A 258 -5.58 -4.74 -13.57
C ARG A 258 -6.95 -5.37 -13.27
N VAL A 259 -8.01 -4.57 -13.22
CA VAL A 259 -9.38 -5.08 -13.02
C VAL A 259 -9.76 -6.06 -14.12
N GLN A 260 -9.52 -5.70 -15.38
CA GLN A 260 -9.83 -6.58 -16.53
C GLN A 260 -8.96 -7.84 -16.54
N ALA A 261 -7.68 -7.73 -16.17
CA ALA A 261 -6.75 -8.86 -16.12
C ALA A 261 -7.03 -9.88 -14.99
N LEU A 262 -7.88 -9.53 -14.01
CA LEU A 262 -8.36 -10.47 -12.99
C LEU A 262 -9.43 -11.41 -13.55
N ALA A 263 -10.23 -10.95 -14.52
CA ALA A 263 -11.22 -11.77 -15.21
C ALA A 263 -10.59 -12.65 -16.31
N MET A 264 -9.32 -12.40 -16.68
CA MET A 264 -8.58 -13.20 -17.66
C MET A 264 -8.04 -14.49 -17.05
N ASP A 265 -8.18 -15.60 -17.78
CA ASP A 265 -7.62 -16.89 -17.39
C ASP A 265 -6.08 -16.83 -17.28
N ARG A 266 -5.53 -17.55 -16.28
CA ARG A 266 -4.11 -17.57 -15.94
C ARG A 266 -3.26 -18.27 -16.99
N ALA A 267 -3.82 -19.14 -17.83
CA ALA A 267 -3.10 -19.85 -18.88
C ALA A 267 -2.40 -18.91 -19.88
N HIS A 268 -2.88 -17.67 -20.03
CA HIS A 268 -2.41 -16.72 -21.04
C HIS A 268 -1.44 -15.68 -20.47
N ARG A 269 -0.37 -16.17 -19.80
CA ARG A 269 0.61 -15.33 -19.10
C ARG A 269 1.25 -14.28 -20.01
N LEU A 270 1.57 -14.63 -21.26
CA LEU A 270 2.21 -13.70 -22.21
C LEU A 270 1.31 -12.51 -22.55
N TYR A 271 0.04 -12.74 -22.89
CA TYR A 271 -0.91 -11.65 -23.18
C TYR A 271 -1.02 -10.68 -22.00
N ARG A 272 -1.15 -11.23 -20.78
CA ARG A 272 -1.27 -10.45 -19.55
C ARG A 272 -0.05 -9.56 -19.30
N VAL A 273 1.15 -9.99 -19.70
CA VAL A 273 2.37 -9.17 -19.60
C VAL A 273 2.26 -7.92 -20.50
N TYR A 274 1.81 -8.07 -21.75
CA TYR A 274 1.57 -6.93 -22.64
C TYR A 274 0.46 -6.01 -22.11
N PHE A 275 -0.61 -6.62 -21.64
CA PHE A 275 -1.81 -5.91 -21.17
C PHE A 275 -1.60 -5.11 -19.89
N LEU A 276 -0.76 -5.60 -18.96
CA LEU A 276 -0.47 -4.93 -17.69
C LEU A 276 0.79 -4.07 -17.72
N GLY A 277 1.73 -4.32 -18.65
CA GLY A 277 2.99 -3.58 -18.72
C GLY A 277 2.95 -2.45 -19.75
N PRO A 278 3.24 -2.74 -21.03
CA PRO A 278 3.37 -1.72 -22.06
C PRO A 278 2.07 -1.09 -22.55
N LEU A 279 0.92 -1.77 -22.46
CA LEU A 279 -0.36 -1.22 -22.95
C LEU A 279 -0.81 0.06 -22.19
N PRO A 280 -0.78 0.12 -20.84
CA PRO A 280 -1.09 1.36 -20.10
C PRO A 280 -0.25 2.56 -20.55
N HIS A 281 1.01 2.35 -20.92
CA HIS A 281 1.87 3.41 -21.44
C HIS A 281 1.42 3.91 -22.83
N LEU A 282 0.98 3.00 -23.69
CA LEU A 282 0.45 3.36 -25.00
C LEU A 282 -0.86 4.15 -24.88
N LEU A 283 -1.76 3.69 -24.00
CA LEU A 283 -3.02 4.37 -23.71
C LEU A 283 -2.80 5.77 -23.16
N LEU A 284 -1.85 5.95 -22.26
CA LEU A 284 -1.45 7.26 -21.74
C LEU A 284 -0.99 8.20 -22.85
N CYS A 285 -0.16 7.71 -23.79
CA CYS A 285 0.27 8.51 -24.93
C CYS A 285 -0.92 8.89 -25.84
N LEU A 286 -1.88 7.99 -26.04
CA LEU A 286 -3.11 8.28 -26.80
C LEU A 286 -3.98 9.32 -26.10
N ASP A 287 -4.15 9.26 -24.77
CA ASP A 287 -4.88 10.26 -23.98
C ASP A 287 -4.25 11.65 -24.11
N ILE A 288 -2.92 11.72 -24.00
CA ILE A 288 -2.16 12.97 -24.17
C ILE A 288 -2.35 13.54 -25.57
N ALA A 289 -2.30 12.69 -26.60
CA ALA A 289 -2.50 13.09 -27.99
C ALA A 289 -3.93 13.57 -28.24
N HIS A 290 -4.93 12.89 -27.66
CA HIS A 290 -6.34 13.27 -27.71
C HIS A 290 -6.57 14.67 -27.12
N THR A 291 -6.14 14.91 -25.88
CA THR A 291 -6.30 16.22 -25.22
C THR A 291 -5.61 17.34 -25.99
N ARG A 292 -4.40 17.08 -26.53
CA ARG A 292 -3.67 18.07 -27.31
C ARG A 292 -4.29 18.36 -28.67
N ALA A 293 -4.74 17.33 -29.39
CA ALA A 293 -5.45 17.52 -30.65
C ALA A 293 -6.74 18.31 -30.45
N GLN A 294 -7.49 18.05 -29.37
CA GLN A 294 -8.66 18.85 -29.00
C GLN A 294 -8.30 20.31 -28.71
N LYS A 295 -7.23 20.56 -27.94
CA LYS A 295 -6.76 21.92 -27.65
C LYS A 295 -6.37 22.65 -28.93
N LYS A 296 -5.57 22.02 -29.79
CA LYS A 296 -5.12 22.60 -31.07
C LYS A 296 -6.27 22.85 -32.03
N THR A 297 -7.28 21.96 -32.06
CA THR A 297 -8.52 22.19 -32.82
C THR A 297 -9.21 23.49 -32.36
N LYS A 298 -9.34 23.71 -31.05
CA LYS A 298 -9.94 24.94 -30.50
C LYS A 298 -9.12 26.19 -30.79
N GLU A 299 -7.79 26.08 -30.71
CA GLU A 299 -6.87 27.18 -31.05
C GLU A 299 -7.02 27.59 -32.51
N ILE A 300 -6.92 26.63 -33.44
CA ILE A 300 -7.09 26.90 -34.89
C ILE A 300 -8.49 27.47 -35.17
N GLN A 301 -9.55 26.94 -34.54
CA GLN A 301 -10.90 27.48 -34.68
C GLN A 301 -11.04 28.91 -34.17
N SER A 302 -10.28 29.29 -33.13
CA SER A 302 -10.26 30.66 -32.64
C SER A 302 -9.52 31.58 -33.62
N GLU A 303 -8.36 31.13 -34.12
CA GLU A 303 -7.55 31.88 -35.09
C GLU A 303 -8.30 32.10 -36.41
N LEU A 304 -9.05 31.08 -36.88
CA LEU A 304 -9.86 31.13 -38.10
C LEU A 304 -10.94 32.22 -38.04
N ARG A 305 -11.45 32.56 -36.86
CA ARG A 305 -12.45 33.64 -36.69
C ARG A 305 -11.87 35.04 -36.86
N SER A 306 -10.55 35.18 -36.71
CA SER A 306 -9.85 36.47 -36.74
C SER A 306 -8.91 36.64 -37.94
N ALA A 307 -8.78 35.62 -38.79
CA ALA A 307 -7.76 35.58 -39.84
C ALA A 307 -8.19 36.28 -41.16
N GLU A 308 -7.22 36.91 -41.83
CA GLU A 308 -7.38 37.49 -43.17
C GLU A 308 -7.41 36.40 -44.27
N HIS A 309 -7.98 36.72 -45.45
CA HIS A 309 -8.33 35.74 -46.50
C HIS A 309 -7.23 34.72 -46.87
N LYS A 310 -5.96 35.13 -46.98
CA LYS A 310 -4.86 34.21 -47.36
C LYS A 310 -4.49 33.22 -46.24
N ALA A 311 -4.70 33.57 -44.98
CA ALA A 311 -4.43 32.68 -43.85
C ALA A 311 -5.56 31.65 -43.64
N LEU A 312 -6.75 31.89 -44.17
CA LEU A 312 -7.91 31.01 -43.98
C LEU A 312 -7.69 29.62 -44.58
N GLU A 313 -7.19 29.53 -45.82
CA GLU A 313 -6.96 28.24 -46.49
C GLU A 313 -5.96 27.38 -45.70
N THR A 314 -4.82 27.97 -45.31
CA THR A 314 -3.81 27.27 -44.51
C THR A 314 -4.33 26.82 -43.14
N LEU A 315 -5.14 27.63 -42.46
CA LEU A 315 -5.75 27.25 -41.17
C LEU A 315 -6.82 26.16 -41.33
N ASP A 316 -7.58 26.17 -42.42
CA ASP A 316 -8.60 25.14 -42.68
C ASP A 316 -7.98 23.78 -43.02
N GLU A 317 -6.88 23.78 -43.79
CA GLU A 317 -6.07 22.58 -44.03
C GLU A 317 -5.53 22.00 -42.71
N GLN A 318 -4.92 22.85 -41.87
CA GLN A 318 -4.43 22.43 -40.55
C GLN A 318 -5.55 21.90 -39.65
N LEU A 319 -6.73 22.54 -39.67
CA LEU A 319 -7.89 22.10 -38.91
C LEU A 319 -8.37 20.72 -39.36
N THR A 320 -8.41 20.50 -40.67
CA THR A 320 -8.78 19.22 -41.28
C THR A 320 -7.80 18.13 -40.87
N ASP A 321 -6.51 18.41 -40.89
CA ASP A 321 -5.46 17.49 -40.47
C ASP A 321 -5.55 17.12 -38.98
N VAL A 322 -5.70 18.11 -38.10
CA VAL A 322 -5.83 17.86 -36.66
C VAL A 322 -7.10 17.07 -36.35
N ARG A 323 -8.21 17.35 -37.04
CA ARG A 323 -9.46 16.56 -36.90
C ARG A 323 -9.29 15.12 -37.38
N ARG A 324 -8.56 14.89 -38.47
CA ARG A 324 -8.22 13.56 -38.96
C ARG A 324 -7.41 12.78 -37.93
N ILE A 325 -6.38 13.39 -37.35
CA ILE A 325 -5.57 12.79 -36.27
C ILE A 325 -6.44 12.48 -35.05
N LEU A 326 -7.28 13.42 -34.61
CA LEU A 326 -8.18 13.24 -33.48
C LEU A 326 -9.10 12.03 -33.68
N LYS A 327 -9.68 11.88 -34.88
CA LYS A 327 -10.52 10.73 -35.23
C LYS A 327 -9.74 9.41 -35.17
N GLN A 328 -8.51 9.39 -35.69
CA GLN A 328 -7.65 8.21 -35.63
C GLN A 328 -7.28 7.84 -34.19
N VAL A 329 -6.90 8.83 -33.35
CA VAL A 329 -6.59 8.61 -31.94
C VAL A 329 -7.80 8.01 -31.22
N ILE A 330 -9.00 8.57 -31.39
CA ILE A 330 -10.23 8.07 -30.77
C ILE A 330 -10.52 6.63 -31.20
N ASN A 331 -10.38 6.31 -32.49
CA ASN A 331 -10.64 4.97 -33.00
C ASN A 331 -9.67 3.94 -32.42
N ILE A 332 -8.37 4.24 -32.42
CA ILE A 332 -7.35 3.37 -31.85
C ILE A 332 -7.55 3.21 -30.33
N GLN A 333 -7.87 4.30 -29.63
CA GLN A 333 -8.12 4.27 -28.18
C GLN A 333 -9.35 3.43 -27.83
N LYS A 334 -10.43 3.49 -28.62
CA LYS A 334 -11.61 2.63 -28.43
C LYS A 334 -11.25 1.15 -28.65
N ALA A 335 -10.44 0.86 -29.66
CA ALA A 335 -10.01 -0.51 -29.97
C ALA A 335 -9.02 -1.10 -28.94
N LEU A 336 -8.23 -0.25 -28.27
CA LEU A 336 -7.23 -0.64 -27.27
C LEU A 336 -7.65 -0.42 -25.81
N LYS A 337 -8.86 0.10 -25.57
CA LYS A 337 -9.34 0.39 -24.22
C LYS A 337 -9.34 -0.92 -23.40
N PRO A 338 -9.10 -0.92 -22.08
CA PRO A 338 -8.96 -2.16 -21.32
C PRO A 338 -10.13 -3.14 -21.42
N ALA A 339 -11.35 -2.63 -21.63
CA ALA A 339 -12.57 -3.42 -21.82
C ALA A 339 -12.86 -3.80 -23.29
N ALA A 340 -11.98 -3.47 -24.24
CA ALA A 340 -12.17 -3.77 -25.65
C ALA A 340 -12.12 -5.27 -25.93
N GLU A 341 -12.89 -5.70 -26.94
CA GLU A 341 -13.08 -7.12 -27.26
C GLU A 341 -11.78 -7.83 -27.65
N ILE A 342 -10.81 -7.11 -28.19
CA ILE A 342 -9.50 -7.65 -28.53
C ILE A 342 -8.78 -8.27 -27.32
N HIS A 343 -9.04 -7.73 -26.12
CA HIS A 343 -8.50 -8.23 -24.86
C HIS A 343 -9.28 -9.42 -24.32
N ALA A 344 -10.59 -9.46 -24.56
CA ALA A 344 -11.42 -10.61 -24.24
C ALA A 344 -11.01 -11.83 -25.09
N ARG A 345 -10.80 -11.61 -26.40
CA ARG A 345 -10.32 -12.62 -27.36
C ARG A 345 -8.82 -12.92 -27.22
N ARG A 346 -8.07 -12.07 -26.51
CA ARG A 346 -6.62 -12.20 -26.27
C ARG A 346 -5.82 -12.25 -27.57
N ASP A 347 -6.27 -11.48 -28.56
CA ASP A 347 -5.65 -11.45 -29.88
C ASP A 347 -4.34 -10.65 -29.85
N LEU A 348 -3.22 -11.38 -29.82
CA LEU A 348 -1.87 -10.79 -29.84
C LEU A 348 -1.52 -10.16 -31.18
N ILE A 349 -2.04 -10.70 -32.28
CA ILE A 349 -1.72 -10.22 -33.63
C ILE A 349 -2.41 -8.88 -33.82
N GLY A 350 -3.72 -8.81 -33.58
CA GLY A 350 -4.47 -7.57 -33.64
C GLY A 350 -3.94 -6.51 -32.67
N LEU A 351 -3.52 -6.91 -31.45
CA LEU A 351 -2.91 -5.98 -30.49
C LEU A 351 -1.64 -5.33 -31.05
N LYS A 352 -0.77 -6.12 -31.70
CA LYS A 352 0.45 -5.61 -32.32
C LYS A 352 0.15 -4.71 -33.51
N GLU A 353 -0.86 -5.04 -34.32
CA GLU A 353 -1.26 -4.21 -35.45
C GLU A 353 -1.79 -2.84 -34.98
N LEU A 354 -2.71 -2.84 -34.01
CA LEU A 354 -3.22 -1.60 -33.41
C LEU A 354 -2.11 -0.79 -32.74
N ALA A 355 -1.21 -1.46 -32.01
CA ALA A 355 -0.07 -0.78 -31.39
C ALA A 355 0.89 -0.18 -32.44
N LYS A 356 1.11 -0.85 -33.57
CA LYS A 356 1.92 -0.34 -34.68
C LYS A 356 1.27 0.91 -35.28
N GLN A 357 -0.05 0.88 -35.54
CA GLN A 357 -0.80 2.04 -36.01
C GLN A 357 -0.72 3.21 -35.01
N ALA A 358 -0.91 2.93 -33.73
CA ALA A 358 -0.82 3.92 -32.66
C ALA A 358 0.57 4.58 -32.62
N VAL A 359 1.65 3.78 -32.62
CA VAL A 359 3.01 4.32 -32.56
C VAL A 359 3.34 5.16 -33.79
N THR A 360 2.93 4.72 -34.99
CA THR A 360 3.14 5.51 -36.22
C THR A 360 2.43 6.85 -36.11
N LEU A 361 1.15 6.86 -35.73
CA LEU A 361 0.36 8.09 -35.55
C LEU A 361 0.97 9.03 -34.51
N LEU A 362 1.41 8.49 -33.36
CA LEU A 362 1.97 9.27 -32.26
C LEU A 362 3.35 9.87 -32.59
N LYS A 363 4.08 9.30 -33.55
CA LYS A 363 5.35 9.84 -34.06
C LYS A 363 5.17 10.97 -35.08
N THR A 364 4.01 11.03 -35.75
CA THR A 364 3.73 12.03 -36.80
C THR A 364 2.85 13.18 -36.31
N LEU A 365 2.74 13.40 -35.00
CA LEU A 365 1.89 14.46 -34.45
C LEU A 365 2.44 15.85 -34.83
N PRO A 366 1.61 16.78 -35.34
CA PRO A 366 2.04 18.12 -35.76
C PRO A 366 2.18 19.10 -34.59
N PHE A 367 2.13 18.64 -33.34
CA PHE A 367 2.16 19.47 -32.14
C PHE A 367 3.11 18.91 -31.09
N GLY A 368 3.69 19.81 -30.28
CA GLY A 368 4.67 19.46 -29.27
C GLY A 368 4.13 18.52 -28.19
N THR A 369 4.94 17.54 -27.80
CA THR A 369 4.61 16.54 -26.76
C THR A 369 5.22 16.91 -25.42
N PRO A 370 4.62 16.50 -24.28
CA PRO A 370 5.13 16.84 -22.97
C PRO A 370 6.39 16.02 -22.63
N PRO A 371 7.23 16.48 -21.69
CA PRO A 371 8.32 15.67 -21.14
C PRO A 371 7.78 14.33 -20.61
N GLY A 372 8.50 13.22 -20.85
CA GLY A 372 8.06 11.88 -20.46
C GLY A 372 7.26 11.12 -21.53
N PHE A 373 6.73 11.82 -22.55
CA PHE A 373 5.90 11.19 -23.59
C PHE A 373 6.69 10.18 -24.42
N VAL A 374 7.89 10.55 -24.85
CA VAL A 374 8.75 9.72 -25.71
C VAL A 374 9.21 8.47 -24.95
N GLU A 375 9.48 8.59 -23.65
CA GLU A 375 9.84 7.49 -22.78
C GLU A 375 8.70 6.47 -22.67
N HIS A 376 7.47 6.93 -22.42
CA HIS A 376 6.30 6.04 -22.38
C HIS A 376 6.01 5.39 -23.74
N LEU A 377 6.11 6.15 -24.83
CA LEU A 377 5.95 5.61 -26.19
C LEU A 377 7.01 4.54 -26.49
N ASN A 378 8.25 4.75 -26.04
CA ASN A 378 9.33 3.77 -26.20
C ASN A 378 9.09 2.50 -25.37
N ILE A 379 8.55 2.61 -24.15
CA ILE A 379 8.17 1.44 -23.35
C ILE A 379 7.09 0.63 -24.08
N ALA A 380 6.08 1.30 -24.63
CA ALA A 380 5.03 0.64 -25.41
C ALA A 380 5.59 -0.04 -26.68
N TYR A 381 6.42 0.68 -27.44
CA TYR A 381 7.04 0.17 -28.67
C TYR A 381 7.91 -1.06 -28.40
N LYS A 382 8.85 -0.96 -27.45
CA LYS A 382 9.73 -2.08 -27.08
C LYS A 382 8.95 -3.24 -26.46
N GLY A 383 7.94 -2.92 -25.67
CA GLY A 383 7.17 -3.91 -24.95
C GLY A 383 6.21 -4.72 -25.83
N ILE A 384 5.57 -4.12 -26.84
CA ILE A 384 4.55 -4.78 -27.67
C ILE A 384 5.11 -5.22 -29.02
N LEU A 385 5.86 -4.35 -29.69
CA LEU A 385 6.23 -4.54 -31.11
C LEU A 385 7.58 -5.23 -31.28
N GLN A 386 8.52 -5.03 -30.35
CA GLN A 386 9.78 -5.76 -30.44
C GLN A 386 9.59 -7.21 -29.98
N PRO A 387 10.11 -8.19 -30.75
CA PRO A 387 10.16 -9.55 -30.27
C PRO A 387 10.99 -9.57 -28.98
N TRP A 388 10.49 -10.27 -27.97
CA TRP A 388 11.28 -10.49 -26.77
C TRP A 388 12.56 -11.17 -27.21
N ARG A 389 13.70 -10.53 -26.93
CA ARG A 389 14.99 -11.21 -27.05
C ARG A 389 14.87 -12.41 -26.13
N THR A 390 14.80 -13.61 -26.69
CA THR A 390 15.08 -14.80 -25.93
C THR A 390 16.47 -14.54 -25.36
N VAL A 391 16.52 -14.32 -24.05
CA VAL A 391 17.79 -14.34 -23.35
C VAL A 391 18.25 -15.76 -23.59
N THR A 392 19.08 -15.96 -24.62
CA THR A 392 19.90 -17.14 -24.73
C THR A 392 20.64 -17.15 -23.42
N ARG A 393 20.18 -17.99 -22.49
CA ARG A 393 20.95 -18.28 -21.28
C ARG A 393 22.32 -18.61 -21.84
N ARG A 394 23.30 -17.74 -21.59
CA ARG A 394 24.69 -18.11 -21.79
C ARG A 394 24.80 -19.40 -21.01
N VAL A 395 24.89 -20.52 -21.72
CA VAL A 395 25.21 -21.80 -21.12
C VAL A 395 26.62 -21.57 -20.63
N VAL A 396 26.75 -21.17 -19.36
CA VAL A 396 28.05 -21.09 -18.71
C VAL A 396 28.56 -22.53 -18.79
N PRO A 397 29.67 -22.79 -19.51
CA PRO A 397 30.21 -24.14 -19.57
C PRO A 397 30.41 -24.62 -18.13
N LYS A 398 29.92 -25.82 -17.82
CA LYS A 398 30.07 -26.39 -16.48
C LYS A 398 31.55 -26.34 -16.12
N PRO A 399 31.93 -25.84 -14.94
CA PRO A 399 33.32 -25.83 -14.52
C PRO A 399 33.85 -27.26 -14.58
N THR A 400 34.90 -27.48 -15.37
CA THR A 400 35.66 -28.73 -15.39
C THR A 400 36.29 -28.91 -14.02
N LEU A 401 35.97 -30.02 -13.37
CA LEU A 401 36.54 -30.44 -12.10
C LEU A 401 38.04 -30.68 -12.33
N ASN A 402 38.92 -29.81 -11.82
CA ASN A 402 40.35 -30.09 -11.77
C ASN A 402 40.57 -31.20 -10.74
N THR A 403 40.92 -32.39 -11.22
CA THR A 403 41.35 -33.54 -10.40
C THR A 403 42.86 -33.70 -10.50
N ASP A 404 43.61 -32.64 -10.20
CA ASP A 404 45.06 -32.75 -10.00
C ASP A 404 45.34 -32.63 -8.50
N GLU A 405 45.05 -33.74 -7.79
CA GLU A 405 45.70 -34.03 -6.50
C GLU A 405 47.07 -34.63 -6.81
N GLU A 406 48.07 -33.77 -7.02
CA GLU A 406 49.47 -34.20 -6.92
C GLU A 406 49.80 -34.40 -5.44
N MET A 407 49.80 -35.67 -5.01
CA MET A 407 50.54 -36.11 -3.84
C MET A 407 52.03 -35.94 -4.09
N TYR A 408 52.68 -35.04 -3.34
CA TYR A 408 54.07 -35.20 -2.91
C TYR A 408 54.26 -34.64 -1.51
#